data_AF-A0A078JNH5-F1
#
_entry.id   AF-A0A078JNH5-F1
#
_cell.length_a   1.000
_cell.length_b   1.000
_cell.length_c   1.000
_cell.angle_alpha   90.00
_cell.angle_beta   90.00
_cell.angle_gamma   90.00
#
_symmetry.space_group_name_H-M   'P 1'
#
loop_
_entity.id
_entity.type
_entity.pdbx_description
1 polymer ?
#
loop_
_entity_poly.entity_id
_entity_poly.type
_entity_poly.pdbx_seq_one_letter_code
_entity_poly.pdbx_strand_id
1 'polypeptide(L)'
;MCASVGIQGIAWAFGGMIFALVYCTAGISGGHINPAVTFGLFLARKLSLTRALYYIVMQCLGAICGAGVVKGFQPKQYQALGGGSNTVAPGYTKGSGLGAEIIGTFVLVYTVFSATDAKRNARDSHVPILAPLPIGFAVFLVHLATIPITGTGINPARSLGAAIIYNKDHSWDDHWVFWVGPFIGAAFAALYHVIVIRAFPFKSRS
;
A
#
# COMPACT_ATOMS: atom_id res chain seq x y z
N MET A 1 -2.35 -34.11 2.52
CA MET A 1 -2.55 -32.84 1.78
C MET A 1 -2.54 -31.72 2.81
N CYS A 2 -1.42 -31.01 2.97
CA CYS A 2 -1.37 -29.89 3.92
C CYS A 2 -2.36 -28.81 3.46
N ALA A 3 -3.30 -28.47 4.33
CA ALA A 3 -4.25 -27.38 4.10
C ALA A 3 -3.46 -26.12 3.76
N SER A 4 -3.73 -25.51 2.61
CA SER A 4 -3.18 -24.20 2.29
C SER A 4 -3.61 -23.21 3.38
N VAL A 5 -2.77 -22.22 3.67
CA VAL A 5 -3.06 -21.09 4.59
C VAL A 5 -4.31 -20.27 4.22
N GLY A 6 -4.92 -20.53 3.06
CA GLY A 6 -6.16 -19.91 2.61
C GLY A 6 -6.02 -18.42 2.33
N ILE A 7 -7.12 -17.79 1.90
CA ILE A 7 -7.17 -16.34 1.63
C ILE A 7 -6.87 -15.50 2.90
N GLN A 8 -7.20 -16.03 4.07
CA GLN A 8 -6.93 -15.40 5.36
C GLN A 8 -5.43 -15.34 5.65
N GLY A 9 -4.69 -16.42 5.37
CA GLY A 9 -3.25 -16.41 5.53
C GLY A 9 -2.54 -15.50 4.52
N ILE A 10 -3.08 -15.35 3.30
CA ILE A 10 -2.60 -14.35 2.34
C ILE A 10 -2.77 -12.94 2.93
N ALA A 11 -3.95 -12.61 3.44
CA ALA A 11 -4.20 -11.31 4.08
C ALA A 11 -3.25 -11.05 5.27
N TRP A 12 -3.01 -12.06 6.11
CA TRP A 12 -2.04 -11.98 7.20
C TRP A 12 -0.61 -11.73 6.72
N ALA A 13 -0.19 -12.37 5.62
CA ALA A 13 1.14 -12.16 5.07
C ALA A 13 1.34 -10.69 4.66
N PHE A 14 0.35 -10.07 3.99
CA PHE A 14 0.44 -8.65 3.61
C PHE A 14 0.41 -7.72 4.83
N GLY A 15 -0.57 -7.86 5.72
CA GLY A 15 -0.69 -6.98 6.88
C GLY A 15 0.44 -7.14 7.90
N GLY A 16 0.83 -8.38 8.18
CA GLY A 16 1.92 -8.73 9.09
C GLY A 16 3.28 -8.24 8.60
N MET A 17 3.56 -8.38 7.29
CA MET A 17 4.82 -7.86 6.72
C MET A 17 4.87 -6.34 6.73
N ILE A 18 3.75 -5.64 6.49
CA ILE A 18 3.70 -4.19 6.63
C ILE A 18 3.95 -3.79 8.08
N PHE A 19 3.32 -4.44 9.07
CA PHE A 19 3.61 -4.20 10.47
C PHE A 19 5.12 -4.33 10.78
N ALA A 20 5.73 -5.46 10.39
CA ALA A 20 7.14 -5.74 10.67
C ALA A 20 8.07 -4.73 9.98
N LEU A 21 7.85 -4.46 8.69
CA LEU A 21 8.71 -3.57 7.91
C LEU A 21 8.57 -2.11 8.35
N VAL A 22 7.36 -1.65 8.67
CA VAL A 22 7.15 -0.30 9.21
C VAL A 22 7.85 -0.21 10.58
N TYR A 23 7.72 -1.21 11.45
CA TYR A 23 8.43 -1.22 12.74
C TYR A 23 9.96 -1.09 12.55
N CYS A 24 10.54 -1.86 11.64
CA CYS A 24 11.98 -1.84 11.38
C CYS A 24 12.48 -0.54 10.74
N THR A 25 11.65 0.12 9.92
CA THR A 25 12.09 1.25 9.08
C THR A 25 11.54 2.61 9.48
N ALA A 26 10.57 2.68 10.39
CA ALA A 26 9.94 3.94 10.80
C ALA A 26 10.94 4.97 11.35
N GLY A 27 11.93 4.54 12.14
CA GLY A 27 12.98 5.43 12.66
C GLY A 27 14.03 5.87 11.63
N ILE A 28 14.06 5.23 10.44
CA ILE A 28 15.09 5.46 9.42
C ILE A 28 14.50 6.22 8.23
N SER A 29 13.43 5.69 7.61
CA SER A 29 12.80 6.25 6.40
C SER A 29 11.38 6.75 6.62
N GLY A 30 10.83 6.63 7.84
CA GLY A 30 9.42 6.86 8.12
C GLY A 30 8.51 5.67 7.76
N GLY A 31 9.06 4.57 7.21
CA GLY A 31 8.30 3.33 7.03
C GLY A 31 7.19 3.41 5.96
N HIS A 32 7.46 4.06 4.82
CA HIS A 32 6.41 4.28 3.82
C HIS A 32 6.02 2.99 3.07
N ILE A 33 7.00 2.24 2.56
CA ILE A 33 6.88 0.93 1.85
C ILE A 33 5.84 0.92 0.70
N ASN A 34 5.34 2.09 0.28
CA ASN A 34 4.19 2.23 -0.61
C ASN A 34 4.18 3.63 -1.26
N PRO A 35 4.09 3.72 -2.61
CA PRO A 35 3.98 4.99 -3.32
C PRO A 35 2.77 5.82 -2.91
N ALA A 36 1.61 5.20 -2.66
CA ALA A 36 0.40 5.92 -2.27
C ALA A 36 0.54 6.57 -0.87
N VAL A 37 1.17 5.88 0.07
CA VAL A 37 1.51 6.45 1.40
C VAL A 37 2.50 7.60 1.26
N THR A 38 3.53 7.42 0.43
CA THR A 38 4.53 8.46 0.14
C THR A 38 3.90 9.70 -0.48
N PHE A 39 2.99 9.49 -1.43
CA PHE A 39 2.24 10.55 -2.09
C PHE A 39 1.30 11.28 -1.14
N GLY A 40 0.55 10.58 -0.29
CA GLY A 40 -0.31 11.19 0.72
C GLY A 40 0.48 12.09 1.68
N LEU A 41 1.62 11.60 2.21
CA LEU A 41 2.48 12.39 3.09
C LEU A 41 3.12 13.58 2.38
N PHE A 42 3.45 13.46 1.09
CA PHE A 42 3.87 14.58 0.25
C PHE A 42 2.78 15.65 0.11
N LEU A 43 1.54 15.26 -0.20
CA LEU A 43 0.39 16.19 -0.30
C LEU A 43 0.11 16.91 1.03
N ALA A 44 0.29 16.22 2.16
CA ALA A 44 0.19 16.81 3.49
C ALA A 44 1.42 17.65 3.89
N ARG A 45 2.35 17.91 2.96
CA ARG A 45 3.59 18.69 3.15
C ARG A 45 4.51 18.13 4.25
N LYS A 46 4.47 16.82 4.46
CA LYS A 46 5.34 16.10 5.43
C LYS A 46 6.59 15.50 4.79
N LEU A 47 6.70 15.54 3.46
CA LEU A 47 7.83 15.00 2.70
C LEU A 47 8.19 15.97 1.56
N SER A 48 9.48 16.15 1.25
CA SER A 48 9.91 16.94 0.09
C SER A 48 9.67 16.19 -1.22
N LEU A 49 9.49 16.93 -2.33
CA LEU A 49 9.28 16.33 -3.65
C LEU A 49 10.41 15.38 -4.04
N THR A 50 11.67 15.79 -3.85
CA THR A 50 12.84 14.98 -4.17
C THR A 50 12.82 13.65 -3.43
N ARG A 51 12.55 13.66 -2.11
CA ARG A 51 12.45 12.43 -1.32
C ARG A 51 11.28 11.56 -1.75
N ALA A 52 10.14 12.17 -2.08
CA ALA A 52 8.97 11.43 -2.59
C ALA A 52 9.32 10.65 -3.86
N LEU A 53 9.97 11.30 -4.82
CA LEU A 53 10.38 10.66 -6.07
C LEU A 53 11.38 9.52 -5.85
N TYR A 54 12.43 9.75 -5.04
CA TYR A 54 13.38 8.69 -4.71
C TYR A 54 12.70 7.49 -4.03
N TYR A 55 11.78 7.75 -3.10
CA TYR A 55 11.07 6.68 -2.40
C TYR A 55 10.22 5.85 -3.35
N ILE A 56 9.45 6.49 -4.25
CA ILE A 56 8.62 5.79 -5.22
C ILE A 56 9.47 4.90 -6.13
N VAL A 57 10.59 5.42 -6.66
CA VAL A 57 11.50 4.65 -7.52
C VAL A 57 12.07 3.45 -6.78
N MET A 58 12.60 3.65 -5.57
CA MET A 58 13.21 2.57 -4.79
C MET A 58 12.19 1.52 -4.33
N GLN A 59 10.95 1.93 -4.02
CA GLN A 59 9.86 1.02 -3.70
C GLN A 59 9.51 0.13 -4.91
N CYS A 60 9.40 0.72 -6.10
CA CYS A 60 9.14 -0.02 -7.34
C CYS A 60 10.27 -1.01 -7.66
N LEU A 61 11.53 -0.58 -7.58
CA LEU A 61 12.68 -1.45 -7.81
C LEU A 61 12.71 -2.62 -6.82
N GLY A 62 12.47 -2.35 -5.53
CA GLY A 62 12.40 -3.39 -4.50
C GLY A 62 11.29 -4.41 -4.78
N ALA A 63 10.10 -3.96 -5.22
CA ALA A 63 8.99 -4.83 -5.56
C ALA A 63 9.27 -5.71 -6.78
N ILE A 64 9.92 -5.16 -7.82
CA ILE A 64 10.38 -5.92 -9.00
C ILE A 64 11.37 -7.01 -8.58
N CYS A 65 12.38 -6.65 -7.78
CA CYS A 65 13.36 -7.62 -7.27
C CYS A 65 12.68 -8.73 -6.45
N GLY A 66 11.77 -8.37 -5.54
CA GLY A 66 11.04 -9.34 -4.72
C GLY A 66 10.21 -10.32 -5.54
N ALA A 67 9.44 -9.82 -6.52
CA ALA A 67 8.67 -10.68 -7.43
C ALA A 67 9.60 -11.57 -8.29
N GLY A 68 10.74 -11.03 -8.74
CA GLY A 68 11.75 -11.76 -9.50
C GLY A 68 12.33 -12.95 -8.72
N VAL A 69 12.64 -12.76 -7.43
CA VAL A 69 13.11 -13.83 -6.55
C VAL A 69 12.08 -14.95 -6.42
N VAL A 70 10.80 -14.62 -6.22
CA VAL A 70 9.73 -15.63 -6.12
C VAL A 70 9.60 -16.43 -7.42
N LYS A 71 9.61 -15.76 -8.57
CA LYS A 71 9.61 -16.44 -9.88
C LYS A 71 10.85 -17.32 -10.07
N GLY A 72 12.02 -16.89 -9.59
CA GLY A 72 13.26 -17.66 -9.63
C GLY A 72 13.17 -18.97 -8.85
N PHE A 73 12.50 -18.98 -7.69
CA PHE A 73 12.32 -20.18 -6.89
C PHE A 73 11.32 -21.17 -7.49
N GLN A 74 10.21 -20.68 -8.08
CA GLN A 74 9.12 -21.53 -8.56
C GLN A 74 8.55 -21.04 -9.90
N PRO A 75 9.32 -21.09 -11.00
CA PRO A 75 8.96 -20.41 -12.24
C PRO A 75 7.67 -20.93 -12.88
N LYS A 76 7.46 -22.27 -12.86
CA LYS A 76 6.27 -22.91 -13.45
C LYS A 76 5.01 -22.56 -12.66
N GLN A 77 5.06 -22.71 -11.33
CA GLN A 77 3.95 -22.41 -10.43
C GLN A 77 3.61 -20.92 -10.44
N TYR A 78 4.63 -20.05 -10.41
CA TYR A 78 4.46 -18.61 -10.50
C TYR A 78 3.65 -18.21 -11.74
N GLN A 79 4.01 -18.76 -12.91
CA GLN A 79 3.30 -18.47 -14.15
C GLN A 79 1.88 -19.07 -14.19
N ALA A 80 1.72 -20.30 -13.70
CA ALA A 80 0.44 -20.99 -13.70
C ALA A 80 -0.59 -20.39 -12.73
N LEU A 81 -0.14 -19.78 -11.62
CA LEU A 81 -0.97 -19.27 -10.54
C LEU A 81 -1.12 -17.74 -10.52
N GLY A 82 -0.93 -17.07 -11.67
CA GLY A 82 -1.19 -15.64 -11.81
C GLY A 82 -0.07 -14.70 -11.34
N GLY A 83 1.09 -15.23 -10.93
CA GLY A 83 2.29 -14.44 -10.58
C GLY A 83 2.13 -13.48 -9.39
N GLY A 84 1.04 -13.61 -8.63
CA GLY A 84 0.66 -12.64 -7.61
C GLY A 84 0.30 -11.27 -8.19
N SER A 85 0.03 -11.15 -9.49
CA SER A 85 -0.32 -9.88 -10.12
C SER A 85 -1.74 -9.44 -9.76
N ASN A 86 -1.96 -8.13 -9.69
CA ASN A 86 -3.27 -7.55 -9.48
C ASN A 86 -4.00 -7.41 -10.81
N THR A 87 -5.25 -7.86 -10.86
CA THR A 87 -6.17 -7.82 -12.01
C THR A 87 -7.58 -7.64 -11.47
N VAL A 88 -8.51 -7.11 -12.27
CA VAL A 88 -9.92 -7.06 -11.87
C VAL A 88 -10.52 -8.46 -12.05
N ALA A 89 -11.08 -9.02 -10.97
CA ALA A 89 -11.61 -10.37 -10.99
C ALA A 89 -12.83 -10.50 -11.94
N PRO A 90 -13.01 -11.64 -12.61
CA PRO A 90 -14.19 -11.89 -13.44
C PRO A 90 -15.49 -11.64 -12.68
N GLY A 91 -16.45 -10.97 -13.32
CA GLY A 91 -17.72 -10.57 -12.70
C GLY A 91 -17.71 -9.17 -12.08
N TYR A 92 -16.55 -8.53 -11.96
CA TYR A 92 -16.44 -7.12 -11.57
C TYR A 92 -16.09 -6.24 -12.77
N THR A 93 -16.61 -5.01 -12.78
CA THR A 93 -16.22 -4.01 -13.77
C THR A 93 -14.91 -3.34 -13.34
N LYS A 94 -14.18 -2.73 -14.29
CA LYS A 94 -13.01 -1.88 -13.97
C LYS A 94 -13.38 -0.73 -13.01
N GLY A 95 -14.60 -0.20 -13.10
CA GLY A 95 -15.12 0.79 -12.17
C GLY A 95 -15.27 0.25 -10.74
N SER A 96 -15.75 -0.98 -10.59
CA SER A 96 -15.83 -1.67 -9.28
C SER A 96 -14.43 -1.90 -8.69
N GLY A 97 -13.49 -2.36 -9.51
CA GLY A 97 -12.09 -2.53 -9.11
C GLY A 97 -11.45 -1.21 -8.67
N LEU A 98 -11.64 -0.14 -9.47
CA LEU A 98 -11.15 1.20 -9.14
C LEU A 98 -11.75 1.72 -7.83
N GLY A 99 -13.06 1.57 -7.62
CA GLY A 99 -13.72 1.96 -6.38
C GLY A 99 -13.17 1.23 -5.15
N ALA A 100 -12.94 -0.09 -5.26
CA ALA A 100 -12.36 -0.89 -4.19
C ALA A 100 -10.93 -0.44 -3.85
N GLU A 101 -10.10 -0.13 -4.85
CA GLU A 101 -8.74 0.36 -4.67
C GLU A 101 -8.69 1.77 -4.05
N ILE A 102 -9.61 2.65 -4.44
CA ILE A 102 -9.74 4.00 -3.85
C ILE A 102 -10.08 3.89 -2.36
N ILE A 103 -11.14 3.15 -2.02
CA ILE A 103 -11.61 3.03 -0.63
C ILE A 103 -10.58 2.30 0.23
N GLY A 104 -10.03 1.19 -0.27
CA GLY A 104 -9.00 0.43 0.44
C GLY A 104 -7.75 1.26 0.72
N THR A 105 -7.31 2.06 -0.26
CA THR A 105 -6.15 2.94 -0.06
C THR A 105 -6.48 4.13 0.85
N PHE A 106 -7.70 4.68 0.78
CA PHE A 106 -8.16 5.70 1.71
C PHE A 106 -8.06 5.21 3.15
N VAL A 107 -8.57 4.01 3.45
CA VAL A 107 -8.49 3.40 4.80
C VAL A 107 -7.03 3.30 5.25
N LEU A 108 -6.16 2.73 4.42
CA LEU A 108 -4.73 2.61 4.72
C LEU A 108 -4.08 3.98 5.02
N VAL A 109 -4.21 4.94 4.11
CA VAL A 109 -3.51 6.23 4.21
C VAL A 109 -4.10 7.08 5.34
N TYR A 110 -5.41 7.01 5.59
CA TYR A 110 -6.03 7.64 6.75
C TYR A 110 -5.50 7.05 8.07
N THR A 111 -5.33 5.73 8.14
CA THR A 111 -4.69 5.08 9.30
C THR A 111 -3.24 5.56 9.46
N VAL A 112 -2.46 5.69 8.38
CA VAL A 112 -1.10 6.25 8.43
C VAL A 112 -1.11 7.65 9.05
N PHE A 113 -1.99 8.54 8.59
CA PHE A 113 -2.09 9.90 9.16
C PHE A 113 -2.48 9.89 10.64
N SER A 114 -3.38 9.00 11.04
CA SER A 114 -3.82 8.87 12.43
C SER A 114 -2.76 8.22 13.33
N ALA A 115 -1.94 7.35 12.76
CA ALA A 115 -0.82 6.67 13.41
C ALA A 115 0.48 7.50 13.42
N THR A 116 0.43 8.74 12.91
CA THR A 116 1.59 9.63 12.85
C THR A 116 1.85 10.26 14.23
N ASP A 117 3.02 10.02 14.81
CA ASP A 117 3.43 10.71 16.03
C ASP A 117 3.88 12.14 15.70
N ALA A 118 3.10 13.14 16.12
CA ALA A 118 3.41 14.55 15.86
C ALA A 118 4.67 15.06 16.58
N LYS A 119 5.19 14.33 17.57
CA LYS A 119 6.33 14.72 18.40
C LYS A 119 7.64 14.00 18.03
N ARG A 120 7.59 13.00 17.15
CA ARG A 120 8.77 12.18 16.81
C ARG A 120 8.99 12.11 15.30
N ASN A 121 10.21 12.40 14.88
CA ASN A 121 10.63 12.32 13.49
C ASN A 121 11.67 11.20 13.28
N ALA A 122 11.68 10.64 12.07
CA ALA A 122 12.71 9.72 11.60
C ALA A 122 14.06 10.44 11.55
N ARG A 123 15.13 9.66 11.74
CA ARG A 123 16.50 10.14 11.92
C ARG A 123 16.90 11.18 10.86
N ASP A 124 17.45 12.30 11.32
CA ASP A 124 18.00 13.38 10.49
C ASP A 124 16.99 13.91 9.44
N SER A 125 15.69 13.91 9.79
CA SER A 125 14.60 14.28 8.88
C SER A 125 13.41 14.92 9.61
N HIS A 126 12.50 15.53 8.84
CA HIS A 126 11.18 15.98 9.31
C HIS A 126 10.06 14.96 8.98
N VAL A 127 10.43 13.74 8.59
CA VAL A 127 9.45 12.68 8.28
C VAL A 127 8.97 12.11 9.61
N PRO A 128 7.67 12.06 9.91
CA PRO A 128 7.21 11.61 11.21
C PRO A 128 7.31 10.08 11.37
N ILE A 129 7.47 9.63 12.61
CA ILE A 129 7.44 8.20 12.95
C ILE A 129 5.99 7.70 12.94
N LEU A 130 5.78 6.50 12.40
CA LEU A 130 4.49 5.85 12.28
C LEU A 130 4.33 4.74 13.33
N ALA A 131 3.15 4.64 13.96
CA ALA A 131 2.78 3.49 14.77
C ALA A 131 2.47 2.28 13.86
N PRO A 132 3.28 1.20 13.89
CA PRO A 132 3.24 0.17 12.86
C PRO A 132 2.06 -0.78 12.96
N LEU A 133 1.57 -1.06 14.18
CA LEU A 133 0.52 -2.05 14.41
C LEU A 133 -0.82 -1.67 13.76
N PRO A 134 -1.37 -0.45 13.95
CA PRO A 134 -2.59 -0.04 13.25
C PRO A 134 -2.46 -0.07 11.73
N ILE A 135 -1.29 0.31 11.19
CA ILE A 135 -1.04 0.34 9.75
C ILE A 135 -1.06 -1.07 9.17
N GLY A 136 -0.36 -2.02 9.79
CA GLY A 136 -0.39 -3.43 9.37
C GLY A 136 -1.80 -4.03 9.45
N PHE A 137 -2.55 -3.69 10.50
CA PHE A 137 -3.95 -4.12 10.65
C PHE A 137 -4.87 -3.52 9.58
N ALA A 138 -4.71 -2.25 9.21
CA ALA A 138 -5.47 -1.64 8.12
C ALA A 138 -5.23 -2.37 6.79
N VAL A 139 -3.96 -2.69 6.48
CA VAL A 139 -3.62 -3.50 5.31
C VAL A 139 -4.29 -4.88 5.38
N PHE A 140 -4.20 -5.57 6.51
CA PHE A 140 -4.84 -6.88 6.72
C PHE A 140 -6.35 -6.83 6.45
N LEU A 141 -7.07 -5.88 7.06
CA LEU A 141 -8.52 -5.76 6.92
C LEU A 141 -8.93 -5.43 5.48
N VAL A 142 -8.18 -4.54 4.82
CA VAL A 142 -8.45 -4.22 3.42
C VAL A 142 -8.23 -5.45 2.53
N HIS A 143 -7.20 -6.27 2.79
CA HIS A 143 -7.00 -7.52 2.05
C HIS A 143 -8.16 -8.51 2.25
N LEU A 144 -8.66 -8.67 3.48
CA LEU A 144 -9.84 -9.52 3.71
C LEU A 144 -11.05 -9.09 2.86
N ALA A 145 -11.23 -7.79 2.65
CA ALA A 145 -12.35 -7.26 1.90
C ALA A 145 -12.15 -7.24 0.38
N THR A 146 -10.93 -6.98 -0.11
CA THR A 146 -10.70 -6.66 -1.53
C THR A 146 -9.94 -7.72 -2.32
N ILE A 147 -9.39 -8.76 -1.68
CA ILE A 147 -8.76 -9.88 -2.42
C ILE A 147 -9.74 -10.46 -3.47
N PRO A 148 -11.05 -10.69 -3.18
CA PRO A 148 -11.97 -11.24 -4.17
C PRO A 148 -12.24 -10.33 -5.37
N ILE A 149 -11.95 -9.02 -5.27
CA ILE A 149 -12.24 -8.03 -6.32
C ILE A 149 -11.00 -7.80 -7.20
N THR A 150 -9.84 -7.60 -6.58
CA THR A 150 -8.61 -7.19 -7.30
C THR A 150 -7.33 -7.94 -6.92
N GLY A 151 -7.43 -8.89 -5.98
CA GLY A 151 -6.26 -9.42 -5.27
C GLY A 151 -5.58 -8.41 -4.35
N THR A 152 -6.22 -7.25 -4.13
CA THR A 152 -5.76 -6.10 -3.32
C THR A 152 -4.47 -5.47 -3.81
N GLY A 153 -4.58 -4.32 -4.46
CA GLY A 153 -3.45 -3.49 -4.84
C GLY A 153 -2.98 -2.64 -3.68
N ILE A 154 -3.71 -1.54 -3.42
CA ILE A 154 -3.50 -0.43 -2.46
C ILE A 154 -2.06 0.10 -2.35
N ASN A 155 -1.17 -0.37 -3.21
CA ASN A 155 0.27 -0.14 -3.24
C ASN A 155 0.75 -0.25 -4.70
N PRO A 156 0.96 0.89 -5.38
CA PRO A 156 1.36 0.89 -6.78
C PRO A 156 2.69 0.15 -7.06
N ALA A 157 3.66 0.20 -6.14
CA ALA A 157 4.94 -0.50 -6.30
C ALA A 157 4.74 -2.02 -6.29
N ARG A 158 3.93 -2.54 -5.36
CA ARG A 158 3.57 -3.97 -5.29
C ARG A 158 2.87 -4.43 -6.56
N SER A 159 1.94 -3.63 -7.08
CA SER A 159 1.23 -3.97 -8.31
C SER A 159 2.15 -3.91 -9.53
N LEU A 160 3.06 -2.94 -9.61
CA LEU A 160 4.02 -2.81 -10.72
C LEU A 160 5.04 -3.93 -10.72
N GLY A 161 5.62 -4.25 -9.55
CA GLY A 161 6.61 -5.32 -9.43
C GLY A 161 6.08 -6.67 -9.91
N ALA A 162 4.86 -7.02 -9.50
CA ALA A 162 4.22 -8.25 -9.96
C ALA A 162 3.87 -8.22 -11.45
N ALA A 163 3.33 -7.10 -11.96
CA ALA A 163 2.98 -6.96 -13.38
C ALA A 163 4.19 -7.11 -14.30
N ILE A 164 5.34 -6.50 -13.95
CA ILE A 164 6.58 -6.59 -14.73
C ILE A 164 7.10 -8.03 -14.78
N ILE A 165 7.12 -8.73 -13.65
CA ILE A 165 7.72 -10.06 -13.56
C ILE A 165 6.78 -11.14 -14.13
N TYR A 166 5.47 -10.96 -13.97
CA TYR A 166 4.46 -11.84 -14.53
C TYR A 166 4.32 -11.66 -16.05
N ASN A 167 4.27 -10.41 -16.50
CA ASN A 167 4.26 -9.96 -17.89
C ASN A 167 3.20 -10.67 -18.75
N LYS A 168 1.93 -10.43 -18.45
CA LYS A 168 0.77 -10.93 -19.22
C LYS A 168 -0.16 -9.77 -19.59
N ASP A 169 -0.73 -9.80 -20.79
CA ASP A 169 -1.53 -8.70 -21.36
C ASP A 169 -2.67 -8.27 -20.44
N HIS A 170 -3.47 -9.24 -19.95
CA HIS A 170 -4.58 -8.96 -19.03
C HIS A 170 -4.14 -8.25 -17.73
N SER A 171 -2.91 -8.50 -17.26
CA SER A 171 -2.36 -7.80 -16.09
C SER A 171 -1.99 -6.35 -16.41
N TRP A 172 -1.60 -6.06 -17.65
CA TRP A 172 -1.26 -4.72 -18.10
C TRP A 172 -2.53 -3.91 -18.42
N ASP A 173 -3.56 -4.54 -18.98
CA ASP A 173 -4.84 -3.92 -19.32
C ASP A 173 -5.56 -3.30 -18.11
N ASP A 174 -5.37 -3.88 -16.93
CA ASP A 174 -5.94 -3.41 -15.66
C ASP A 174 -4.95 -2.60 -14.82
N HIS A 175 -3.68 -2.53 -15.22
CA HIS A 175 -2.60 -2.03 -14.36
C HIS A 175 -2.82 -0.58 -13.90
N TRP A 176 -3.41 0.24 -14.75
CA TRP A 176 -3.70 1.65 -14.46
C TRP A 176 -4.59 1.83 -13.22
N VAL A 177 -5.48 0.86 -12.94
CA VAL A 177 -6.38 0.88 -11.77
C VAL A 177 -5.59 0.94 -10.47
N PHE A 178 -4.45 0.26 -10.42
CA PHE A 178 -3.60 0.13 -9.24
C PHE A 178 -2.61 1.30 -9.05
N TRP A 179 -2.63 2.29 -9.95
CA TRP A 179 -1.97 3.57 -9.77
C TRP A 179 -2.97 4.68 -9.48
N VAL A 180 -3.99 4.77 -10.34
CA VAL A 180 -5.01 5.82 -10.26
C VAL A 180 -5.83 5.67 -8.99
N GLY A 181 -6.32 4.46 -8.69
CA GLY A 181 -7.12 4.21 -7.49
C GLY A 181 -6.38 4.57 -6.20
N PRO A 182 -5.17 4.01 -5.97
CA PRO A 182 -4.41 4.32 -4.77
C PRO A 182 -4.01 5.79 -4.61
N PHE A 183 -3.65 6.49 -5.69
CA PHE A 183 -3.34 7.92 -5.60
C PHE A 183 -4.56 8.79 -5.30
N ILE A 184 -5.74 8.48 -5.87
CA ILE A 184 -6.99 9.15 -5.52
C ILE A 184 -7.35 8.89 -4.05
N GLY A 185 -7.30 7.63 -3.61
CA GLY A 185 -7.58 7.27 -2.21
C GLY A 185 -6.65 7.96 -1.22
N ALA A 186 -5.35 8.02 -1.54
CA ALA A 186 -4.35 8.72 -0.73
C ALA A 186 -4.60 10.24 -0.68
N ALA A 187 -4.98 10.85 -1.81
CA ALA A 187 -5.29 12.28 -1.89
C ALA A 187 -6.53 12.61 -1.04
N PHE A 188 -7.59 11.81 -1.11
CA PHE A 188 -8.77 11.99 -0.27
C PHE A 188 -8.46 11.81 1.22
N ALA A 189 -7.63 10.82 1.59
CA ALA A 189 -7.21 10.64 2.98
C ALA A 189 -6.40 11.84 3.50
N ALA A 190 -5.49 12.37 2.69
CA ALA A 190 -4.71 13.56 3.03
C ALA A 190 -5.62 14.79 3.19
N LEU A 191 -6.53 15.02 2.25
CA LEU A 191 -7.50 16.11 2.29
C LEU A 191 -8.39 16.02 3.54
N TYR A 192 -8.95 14.84 3.80
CA TYR A 192 -9.81 14.60 4.96
C TYR A 192 -9.06 14.85 6.28
N HIS A 193 -7.86 14.31 6.43
CA HIS A 193 -7.09 14.50 7.66
C HIS A 193 -6.67 15.96 7.88
N VAL A 194 -6.19 16.64 6.83
CA VAL A 194 -5.67 18.01 6.94
C VAL A 194 -6.79 19.04 7.05
N ILE A 195 -7.86 18.92 6.26
CA ILE A 195 -8.92 19.91 6.21
C ILE A 195 -10.05 19.61 7.18
N VAL A 196 -10.50 18.36 7.33
CA VAL A 196 -11.67 18.06 8.16
C VAL A 196 -11.25 17.87 9.61
N ILE A 197 -10.32 16.95 9.87
CA ILE A 197 -9.96 16.60 11.26
C ILE A 197 -9.14 17.71 11.92
N ARG A 198 -8.13 18.25 11.23
CA ARG A 198 -7.26 19.29 11.82
C ARG A 198 -7.83 20.71 11.79
N ALA A 199 -8.86 21.01 10.99
CA ALA A 199 -9.50 22.34 11.04
C ALA A 199 -10.40 22.54 12.27
N PHE A 200 -10.87 21.47 12.90
CA PHE A 200 -11.55 21.53 14.18
C PHE A 200 -10.55 21.17 15.29
N PRO A 201 -9.89 22.16 15.94
CA PRO A 201 -9.06 21.85 17.09
C PRO A 201 -9.95 21.18 18.15
N PHE A 202 -9.66 19.92 18.48
CA PHE A 202 -10.19 19.33 19.69
C PHE A 202 -9.71 20.20 20.85
N LYS A 203 -10.61 21.04 21.37
CA LYS A 203 -10.41 21.77 22.62
C LYS A 203 -10.18 20.70 23.68
N SER A 204 -8.93 20.44 24.03
CA SER A 204 -8.61 19.73 25.25
C SER A 204 -9.19 20.58 26.37
N ARG A 205 -10.24 20.10 27.04
CA ARG A 205 -10.59 20.66 28.36
C ARG A 205 -9.39 20.37 29.26
N SER A 206 -8.82 21.44 29.81
CA SER A 206 -7.74 21.40 30.80
C SER A 206 -8.15 20.61 32.03
#